data_AF-A0A0B7AP55-F1
#
_entry.id   AF-A0A0B7AP55-F1
#
_cell.length_a   1.000
_cell.length_b   1.000
_cell.length_c   1.000
_cell.angle_alpha   90.00
_cell.angle_beta   90.00
_cell.angle_gamma   90.00
#
_symmetry.space_group_name_H-M   'P 1'
#
loop_
_entity.id
_entity.type
_entity.pdbx_description
1 polymer ?
#
loop_
_entity_poly.entity_id
_entity_poly.type
_entity_poly.pdbx_seq_one_letter_code
_entity_poly.pdbx_strand_id
1 'polypeptide(L)' 'MWWEILPSAGVVFLGLLAPHGIFWAVNKVFHNGKNTARNWYAQESHIPDYNIYLRDIRITGSEYIPQGLEAIPNEDCP' A
#
# COMPACT_ATOMS: atom_id res chain seq x y z
N MET A 1 38.28 19.36 -10.03
CA MET A 1 38.47 17.91 -9.74
C MET A 1 37.15 17.19 -9.95
N TRP A 2 37.10 15.90 -10.33
CA TRP A 2 35.81 15.26 -10.69
C TRP A 2 34.82 15.12 -9.52
N TRP A 3 35.30 15.11 -8.27
CA TRP A 3 34.46 15.00 -7.06
C TRP A 3 33.65 16.25 -6.73
N GLU A 4 33.94 17.39 -7.37
CA GLU A 4 33.17 18.63 -7.19
C GLU A 4 31.71 18.49 -7.65
N ILE A 5 31.39 17.45 -8.44
CA ILE A 5 30.00 17.14 -8.86
C ILE A 5 29.18 16.45 -7.76
N LEU A 6 29.83 15.84 -6.77
CA LEU A 6 29.15 15.02 -5.75
C LEU A 6 28.13 15.80 -4.92
N PRO A 7 28.39 17.06 -4.49
CA PRO A 7 27.40 17.85 -3.77
C PRO A 7 26.14 18.11 -4.62
N SER A 8 26.29 18.51 -5.88
CA SER A 8 25.15 18.75 -6.77
C SER A 8 24.39 17.46 -7.10
N ALA A 9 25.10 16.36 -7.34
CA ALA A 9 24.48 15.06 -7.57
C ALA A 9 23.74 14.55 -6.32
N GLY A 10 24.29 14.79 -5.13
CA GLY A 10 23.68 14.44 -3.86
C GLY A 10 22.36 15.18 -3.61
N VAL A 11 22.30 16.48 -3.93
CA VAL A 11 21.05 17.26 -3.83
C VAL A 11 19.98 16.70 -4.75
N VAL A 12 20.32 16.38 -6.01
CA VAL A 12 19.37 15.78 -6.97
C VAL A 12 18.89 14.41 -6.49
N PHE A 13 19.81 13.58 -6.01
CA PHE A 13 19.48 12.23 -5.52
C PHE A 13 18.58 12.27 -4.28
N LEU A 14 18.87 13.16 -3.33
CA LEU A 14 18.01 13.38 -2.16
C LEU A 14 16.64 13.91 -2.57
N GLY A 15 16.58 14.85 -3.52
CA GLY A 15 15.32 15.38 -4.05
C GLY A 15 14.45 14.31 -4.70
N LEU A 16 15.05 13.35 -5.40
CA LEU A 16 14.35 12.22 -6.02
C LEU A 16 13.91 11.18 -4.99
N LEU A 17 14.77 10.83 -4.03
CA LEU A 17 14.46 9.78 -3.05
C LEU A 17 13.52 10.23 -1.93
N ALA A 18 13.57 11.49 -1.53
CA ALA A 18 12.74 12.03 -0.46
C ALA A 18 11.25 11.71 -0.63
N PRO A 19 10.58 12.00 -1.78
CA PRO A 19 9.17 11.67 -1.94
C PRO A 19 8.90 10.17 -1.82
N HIS A 20 9.75 9.30 -2.37
CA HIS A 20 9.59 7.85 -2.24
C HIS A 20 9.67 7.38 -0.79
N GLY A 21 10.65 7.88 -0.03
CA GLY A 21 10.80 7.56 1.40
C GLY A 21 9.60 8.03 2.23
N ILE A 22 9.12 9.25 1.93
CA ILE A 22 7.93 9.82 2.59
C ILE A 22 6.69 8.96 2.29
N PHE A 23 6.41 8.65 1.02
CA PHE A 23 5.26 7.82 0.67
C PHE A 23 5.33 6.41 1.25
N TRP A 24 6.52 5.81 1.28
CA TRP A 24 6.71 4.51 1.94
C TRP A 24 6.33 4.56 3.42
N ALA A 25 6.78 5.60 4.14
CA ALA A 25 6.48 5.77 5.56
C ALA A 25 4.99 6.05 5.81
N VAL A 26 4.41 6.97 5.02
CA VAL A 26 2.99 7.32 5.10
C VAL A 26 2.11 6.10 4.84
N ASN A 27 2.35 5.37 3.75
CA ASN A 27 1.59 4.16 3.45
C ASN A 27 1.66 3.17 4.61
N LYS A 28 2.85 2.95 5.18
CA LYS A 28 3.02 2.02 6.31
C LYS A 28 2.18 2.41 7.53
N VAL A 29 2.05 3.72 7.81
CA VAL A 29 1.24 4.24 8.92
C VAL A 29 -0.26 4.07 8.66
N PHE A 30 -0.72 4.39 7.46
CA PHE A 30 -2.16 4.43 7.16
C PHE A 30 -2.74 3.13 6.61
N HIS A 31 -1.93 2.25 6.02
CA HIS A 31 -2.37 1.02 5.35
C HIS A 31 -2.06 -0.23 6.19
N ASN A 32 -2.30 -0.17 7.49
CA ASN A 32 -2.14 -1.31 8.41
C ASN A 32 -0.74 -1.97 8.31
N GLY A 33 0.32 -1.15 8.29
CA GLY A 33 1.71 -1.64 8.19
C GLY A 33 2.19 -1.98 6.78
N LYS A 34 1.34 -1.84 5.75
CA LYS A 34 1.71 -2.10 4.35
C LYS A 34 2.31 -0.85 3.70
N ASN A 35 3.38 -1.03 2.95
CA ASN A 35 4.10 0.06 2.28
C ASN A 35 3.57 0.39 0.87
N THR A 36 2.74 -0.48 0.31
CA THR A 36 2.15 -0.32 -1.01
C THR A 36 0.69 0.07 -0.92
N ALA A 37 0.28 1.01 -1.76
CA ALA A 37 -1.13 1.24 -2.04
C ALA A 37 -1.59 0.20 -3.05
N ARG A 38 -2.79 -0.35 -2.88
CA ARG A 38 -3.36 -1.29 -3.85
C ARG A 38 -4.01 -0.51 -5.00
N ASN A 39 -3.80 -0.98 -6.22
CA ASN A 39 -4.34 -0.33 -7.41
C ASN A 39 -5.70 -0.95 -7.75
N TRP A 40 -6.74 -0.12 -7.74
CA TRP A 40 -8.12 -0.50 -8.05
C TRP A 40 -8.59 0.05 -9.41
N TYR A 41 -7.80 0.95 -10.00
CA TYR A 41 -8.11 1.57 -11.28
C TYR A 41 -7.68 0.62 -12.40
N ALA A 42 -8.67 0.07 -13.09
CA ALA A 42 -8.50 -0.50 -14.41
C ALA A 42 -9.43 0.22 -15.37
N GLN A 43 -8.96 0.45 -16.59
CA GLN A 43 -9.56 1.31 -17.60
C GLN A 43 -10.83 0.71 -18.25
N GLU A 44 -11.33 -0.43 -17.75
CA GLU A 44 -12.39 -1.22 -18.37
C GLU A 44 -13.40 -1.79 -17.35
N SER A 45 -14.63 -1.96 -17.84
CA SER A 45 -15.93 -2.04 -17.14
C SER A 45 -16.16 -3.24 -16.21
N HIS A 46 -15.18 -4.12 -16.02
CA HIS A 46 -15.31 -5.30 -15.16
C HIS A 46 -14.00 -5.51 -14.42
N ILE A 47 -13.90 -4.98 -13.21
CA ILE A 47 -12.67 -4.99 -12.41
C ILE A 47 -12.85 -5.92 -11.21
N PRO A 48 -12.45 -7.20 -11.30
CA PRO A 48 -12.42 -8.12 -10.18
C PRO A 48 -11.75 -7.50 -8.93
N ASP A 49 -10.66 -6.75 -9.12
CA ASP A 49 -9.93 -6.13 -8.01
C ASP A 49 -10.71 -5.03 -7.30
N TYR A 50 -11.52 -4.24 -8.03
CA TYR A 50 -12.39 -3.24 -7.42
C TYR A 50 -13.56 -3.90 -6.67
N ASN A 51 -14.10 -4.99 -7.20
CA ASN A 51 -15.13 -5.75 -6.48
C ASN A 51 -14.58 -6.38 -5.20
N ILE A 52 -13.35 -6.89 -5.23
CA ILE A 52 -12.66 -7.43 -4.05
C ILE A 52 -12.35 -6.31 -3.06
N TYR A 53 -11.91 -5.13 -3.52
CA TYR A 53 -11.75 -3.94 -2.70
C TYR A 53 -13.01 -3.58 -1.92
N LEU A 54 -14.14 -3.46 -2.62
CA LEU A 54 -15.42 -3.15 -2.01
C LEU A 54 -15.86 -4.25 -1.03
N ARG A 55 -15.60 -5.52 -1.35
CA ARG A 55 -15.84 -6.65 -0.45
C ARG A 55 -15.03 -6.50 0.84
N ASP A 56 -13.74 -6.24 0.73
CA ASP A 56 -12.83 -6.13 1.88
C ASP A 56 -13.26 -4.98 2.78
N ILE A 57 -13.57 -3.80 2.21
CA ILE A 57 -14.12 -2.65 2.97
C ILE A 57 -15.43 -3.02 3.67
N ARG A 58 -16.34 -3.74 3.00
CA ARG A 58 -17.62 -4.14 3.61
C ARG A 58 -17.43 -5.05 4.82
N ILE A 59 -16.45 -5.95 4.79
CA ILE A 59 -16.25 -6.96 5.84
C ILE A 59 -15.48 -6.37 7.03
N THR A 60 -14.40 -5.63 6.77
CA THR A 60 -13.45 -5.20 7.82
C THR A 60 -13.41 -3.69 8.04
N GLY A 61 -14.07 -2.90 7.20
CA GLY A 61 -13.95 -1.44 7.17
C GLY A 61 -12.67 -0.92 6.51
N SER A 62 -11.74 -1.79 6.12
CA SER A 62 -10.51 -1.41 5.42
C SER A 62 -9.95 -2.55 4.56
N GLU A 63 -9.63 -2.22 3.32
CA GLU A 63 -8.96 -3.07 2.35
C GLU A 63 -7.57 -3.58 2.79
N TYR A 64 -6.96 -2.97 3.81
CA TYR A 64 -5.63 -3.30 4.27
C TYR A 64 -5.62 -4.25 5.46
N ILE A 65 -6.79 -4.52 6.05
CA ILE A 65 -6.99 -5.49 7.14
C ILE A 65 -7.41 -6.83 6.52
N PRO A 66 -6.49 -7.79 6.31
CA PRO A 66 -6.86 -9.10 5.78
C PRO A 66 -7.65 -9.90 6.82
N GLN A 67 -8.60 -10.72 6.34
CA GLN A 67 -9.25 -11.76 7.13
C GLN A 67 -8.63 -13.10 6.71
N GLY A 68 -7.96 -13.78 7.64
CA GLY A 68 -7.46 -15.12 7.43
C GLY A 68 -8.52 -16.17 7.78
N LEU A 69 -8.08 -17.41 7.98
CA LEU A 69 -8.95 -18.54 8.29
C LEU A 69 -9.53 -18.46 9.71
N GLU A 70 -8.91 -17.68 10.60
CA GLU A 70 -9.38 -17.40 11.95
C GLU A 70 -10.75 -16.71 12.02
N ALA A 71 -11.19 -16.10 10.91
CA ALA A 71 -12.50 -15.47 10.79
C ALA A 71 -13.64 -16.48 10.55
N ILE A 72 -13.30 -17.72 10.18
CA ILE A 72 -14.28 -18.76 9.90
C ILE A 72 -14.76 -19.33 11.25
N PRO A 73 -16.08 -19.37 11.52
CA PRO A 73 -16.60 -19.97 12.74
C PRO A 73 -16.16 -21.43 12.88
N ASN A 74 -15.69 -21.83 14.06
CA ASN A 74 -15.42 -23.24 14.34
C ASN A 74 -16.74 -24.01 14.36
N GLU A 75 -16.77 -25.19 13.73
CA GLU A 75 -17.94 -26.08 13.70
C GLU A 75 -18.36 -26.55 15.12
N ASP A 76 -17.50 -26.37 16.12
CA ASP A 76 -17.71 -26.75 17.52
C ASP A 76 -18.35 -25.65 18.41
N CYS A 77 -18.69 -24.48 17.85
CA CYS A 77 -19.46 -23.47 18.57
C CYS A 77 -20.97 -23.70 18.33
N PRO A 78 -21.80 -23.88 19.37
CA PRO A 78 -23.25 -24.09 19.22
C PRO A 78 -23.99 -22.88 18.64
#